data_AF-A0A8I1P1U2-F1
#
_entry.id   AF-A0A8I1P1U2-F1
#
_cell.length_a   1.000
_cell.length_b   1.000
_cell.length_c   1.000
_cell.angle_alpha   90.00
_cell.angle_beta   90.00
_cell.angle_gamma   90.00
#
_symmetry.space_group_name_H-M   'P 1'
#
loop_
_entity.id
_entity.type
_entity.pdbx_description
1 polymer ?
#
loop_
_entity_poly.entity_id
_entity_poly.type
_entity_poly.pdbx_seq_one_letter_code
_entity_poly.pdbx_strand_id
1 'polypeptide(L)'
;MSRPRPDATGPRPDRGLTQAAPGAAKREALQPSLWDRLIDDLPSLETEIGAMRDAASADIGAEKVDALLNGSARQIDADPELTQDQKKRLHQLAFHNRRRAELQHLGIVVSSSVLREAVRRDIEALFNTERYESTPMMADWEAESFVDNVQDLTDFPEVRRSVVNYGVPSFSGRSSRDFDREALAKEIRAVLATFEPRLKDGATKVDVTLSDKSGGLKIEIDAVLVTNPTPERLRLRTTINLDNGKAQTEVRDI
;
A
#
# COMPACT_ATOMS: atom_id res chain seq x y z
N MET A 1 1.07 -31.08 -65.05
CA MET A 1 1.67 -30.61 -63.76
C MET A 1 0.57 -30.71 -62.71
N SER A 2 0.48 -31.81 -61.95
CA SER A 2 1.17 -32.01 -60.65
C SER A 2 0.68 -30.98 -59.61
N ARG A 3 -0.03 -31.28 -58.51
CA ARG A 3 -0.41 -32.50 -57.78
C ARG A 3 -1.74 -32.21 -57.02
N PRO A 4 -2.55 -33.23 -56.67
CA PRO A 4 -3.70 -33.09 -55.77
C PRO A 4 -3.23 -33.00 -54.30
N ARG A 5 -3.91 -32.18 -53.48
CA ARG A 5 -3.75 -32.19 -52.01
C ARG A 5 -4.67 -33.27 -51.42
N PRO A 6 -4.20 -34.11 -50.48
CA PRO A 6 -4.99 -35.21 -49.95
C PRO A 6 -5.94 -34.73 -48.85
N ASP A 7 -7.17 -35.22 -48.94
CA ASP A 7 -8.13 -35.26 -47.85
C ASP A 7 -7.82 -36.50 -46.99
N ALA A 8 -7.72 -36.32 -45.68
CA ALA A 8 -7.60 -37.42 -44.72
C ALA A 8 -8.36 -37.04 -43.44
N THR A 9 -9.54 -37.65 -43.34
CA THR A 9 -10.48 -37.71 -42.23
C THR A 9 -9.90 -38.47 -41.02
N GLY A 10 -10.14 -37.96 -39.80
CA GLY A 10 -9.93 -38.69 -38.54
C GLY A 10 -10.06 -37.77 -37.30
N PRO A 11 -10.79 -38.17 -36.25
CA PRO A 11 -11.30 -37.26 -35.21
C PRO A 11 -10.19 -36.78 -34.26
N ARG A 12 -10.13 -35.47 -34.02
CA ARG A 12 -9.24 -34.89 -32.99
C ARG A 12 -9.91 -35.01 -31.62
N PRO A 13 -9.17 -35.43 -30.57
CA PRO A 13 -9.73 -35.65 -29.25
C PRO A 13 -10.08 -34.32 -28.57
N ASP A 14 -11.21 -34.32 -27.87
CA ASP A 14 -11.57 -33.32 -26.87
C ASP A 14 -10.39 -33.10 -25.91
N ARG A 15 -9.81 -31.90 -25.96
CA ARG A 15 -9.02 -31.36 -24.87
C ARG A 15 -9.83 -30.24 -24.26
N GLY A 16 -10.48 -30.56 -23.15
CA GLY A 16 -11.09 -29.60 -22.26
C GLY A 16 -10.11 -28.46 -21.98
N LEU A 17 -10.57 -27.24 -22.24
CA LEU A 17 -9.96 -26.06 -21.67
C LEU A 17 -10.33 -26.06 -20.19
N THR A 18 -9.51 -26.77 -19.43
CA THR A 18 -9.46 -26.71 -17.98
C THR A 18 -9.32 -25.25 -17.58
N GLN A 19 -10.29 -24.76 -16.80
CA GLN A 19 -10.22 -23.53 -16.04
C GLN A 19 -8.82 -23.35 -15.45
N ALA A 20 -8.13 -22.30 -15.88
CA ALA A 20 -6.99 -21.79 -15.15
C ALA A 20 -7.52 -21.19 -13.85
N ALA A 21 -7.23 -21.85 -12.74
CA ALA A 21 -7.51 -21.40 -11.38
C ALA A 21 -6.93 -19.99 -11.15
N PRO A 22 -7.67 -19.05 -10.53
CA PRO A 22 -7.08 -17.79 -10.07
C PRO A 22 -6.45 -18.05 -8.70
N GLY A 23 -5.19 -18.49 -8.71
CA GLY A 23 -4.45 -18.77 -7.49
C GLY A 23 -2.98 -18.43 -7.64
N ALA A 24 -2.62 -17.17 -7.41
CA ALA A 24 -1.28 -16.80 -6.93
C ALA A 24 -1.24 -15.32 -6.51
N ALA A 25 -1.06 -15.12 -5.19
CA ALA A 25 -0.35 -14.01 -4.54
C ALA A 25 -0.74 -12.55 -4.90
N LYS A 26 -1.66 -11.97 -4.12
CA LYS A 26 -1.71 -10.52 -3.83
C LYS A 26 -1.45 -10.22 -2.35
N ARG A 27 -0.59 -11.00 -1.70
CA ARG A 27 -0.18 -10.83 -0.30
C ARG A 27 1.29 -10.40 -0.25
N GLU A 28 1.58 -9.11 -0.42
CA GLU A 28 2.82 -8.51 0.12
C GLU A 28 2.91 -6.98 0.02
N ALA A 29 2.07 -6.30 -0.76
CA ALA A 29 2.22 -4.85 -0.99
C ALA A 29 1.73 -3.93 0.14
N LEU A 30 1.25 -4.47 1.26
CA LEU A 30 0.66 -3.70 2.37
C LEU A 30 1.24 -4.20 3.69
N GLN A 31 2.48 -3.82 3.98
CA GLN A 31 3.00 -3.95 5.34
C GLN A 31 2.73 -2.60 6.03
N PRO A 32 1.82 -2.53 7.02
CA PRO A 32 1.72 -1.36 7.87
C PRO A 32 3.03 -1.21 8.67
N SER A 33 3.21 -0.07 9.34
CA SER A 33 4.45 0.23 10.05
C SER A 33 4.84 -0.91 11.02
N LEU A 34 6.13 -1.06 11.33
CA LEU A 34 6.61 -2.13 12.22
C LEU A 34 5.99 -2.06 13.63
N TRP A 35 5.46 -0.89 14.02
CA TRP A 35 4.67 -0.65 15.22
C TRP A 35 3.23 -1.17 15.12
N ASP A 36 2.60 -1.08 13.95
CA ASP A 36 1.26 -1.61 13.71
C ASP A 36 1.26 -3.15 13.70
N ARG A 37 2.33 -3.78 13.21
CA ARG A 37 2.49 -5.24 13.28
C ARG A 37 2.63 -5.79 14.70
N LEU A 38 3.17 -5.00 15.63
CA LEU A 38 3.23 -5.41 17.03
C LEU A 38 1.86 -5.34 17.73
N ILE A 39 0.87 -4.72 17.07
CA ILE A 39 -0.45 -4.45 17.63
C ILE A 39 -1.58 -5.15 16.83
N ASP A 40 -1.39 -5.50 15.54
CA ASP A 40 -2.53 -5.66 14.63
C ASP A 40 -2.39 -6.78 13.55
N ASP A 41 -3.03 -7.94 13.79
CA ASP A 41 -3.12 -9.09 12.85
C ASP A 41 -4.30 -9.00 11.85
N LEU A 42 -5.16 -7.99 11.96
CA LEU A 42 -6.50 -7.98 11.37
C LEU A 42 -6.61 -7.97 9.83
N PRO A 43 -5.82 -7.17 9.08
CA PRO A 43 -6.00 -7.10 7.62
C PRO A 43 -5.68 -8.43 6.90
N SER A 44 -4.69 -9.16 7.41
CA SER A 44 -4.36 -10.51 6.90
C SER A 44 -5.48 -11.50 7.24
N LEU A 45 -5.99 -11.41 8.48
CA LEU A 45 -7.10 -12.24 8.96
C LEU A 45 -8.39 -12.02 8.15
N GLU A 46 -8.74 -10.79 7.79
CA GLU A 46 -9.92 -10.52 6.97
C GLU A 46 -9.85 -11.17 5.57
N THR A 47 -8.70 -11.06 4.92
CA THR A 47 -8.46 -11.67 3.61
C THR A 47 -8.53 -13.19 3.71
N GLU A 48 -7.95 -13.75 4.77
CA GLU A 48 -7.97 -15.20 5.02
C GLU A 48 -9.38 -15.72 5.31
N ILE A 49 -10.14 -15.01 6.15
CA ILE A 49 -11.53 -15.33 6.46
C ILE A 49 -12.39 -15.27 5.20
N GLY A 50 -12.21 -14.26 4.35
CA GLY A 50 -12.91 -14.14 3.07
C GLY A 50 -12.66 -15.33 2.16
N ALA A 51 -11.38 -15.67 1.94
CA ALA A 51 -11.01 -16.82 1.11
C ALA A 51 -11.54 -18.16 1.66
N MET A 52 -11.48 -18.37 2.98
CA MET A 52 -12.03 -19.56 3.62
C MET A 52 -13.56 -19.64 3.49
N ARG A 53 -14.25 -18.50 3.59
CA ARG A 53 -15.70 -18.41 3.43
C ARG A 53 -16.13 -18.70 2.00
N ASP A 54 -15.45 -18.14 1.01
CA ASP A 54 -15.77 -18.38 -0.40
C ASP A 54 -15.59 -19.86 -0.76
N ALA A 55 -14.49 -20.47 -0.29
CA ALA A 55 -14.24 -21.90 -0.47
C ALA A 55 -15.31 -22.77 0.21
N ALA A 56 -15.71 -22.45 1.45
CA ALA A 56 -16.77 -23.17 2.15
C ALA A 56 -18.14 -23.01 1.46
N SER A 57 -18.43 -21.81 0.94
CA SER A 57 -19.69 -21.48 0.28
C SER A 57 -19.83 -22.16 -1.08
N ALA A 58 -18.73 -22.36 -1.81
CA ALA A 58 -18.71 -23.11 -3.06
C ALA A 58 -19.07 -24.60 -2.83
N ASP A 59 -18.64 -25.17 -1.71
CA ASP A 59 -18.82 -26.61 -1.42
C ASP A 59 -20.15 -26.92 -0.70
N ILE A 60 -20.63 -26.01 0.17
CA ILE A 60 -21.75 -26.27 1.11
C ILE A 60 -22.99 -25.40 0.77
N GLY A 61 -22.79 -24.32 0.00
CA GLY A 61 -23.81 -23.30 -0.27
C GLY A 61 -23.76 -22.13 0.72
N ALA A 62 -23.76 -20.90 0.19
CA ALA A 62 -23.58 -19.68 1.00
C ALA A 62 -24.60 -19.53 2.13
N GLU A 63 -25.88 -19.78 1.87
CA GLU A 63 -26.94 -19.67 2.89
C GLU A 63 -26.74 -20.67 4.04
N LYS A 64 -26.31 -21.90 3.72
CA LYS A 64 -26.07 -22.94 4.72
C LYS A 64 -24.83 -22.63 5.56
N VAL A 65 -23.76 -22.13 4.93
CA VAL A 65 -22.56 -21.65 5.64
C VAL A 65 -22.92 -20.52 6.61
N ASP A 66 -23.72 -19.55 6.18
CA ASP A 66 -24.17 -18.44 7.03
C ASP A 66 -25.01 -18.90 8.22
N ALA A 67 -25.98 -19.79 7.98
CA ALA A 67 -26.81 -20.34 9.04
C ALA A 67 -25.97 -21.08 10.10
N LEU A 68 -24.96 -21.84 9.67
CA LEU A 68 -24.08 -22.60 10.56
C LEU A 68 -23.07 -21.72 11.31
N LEU A 69 -22.54 -20.67 10.68
CA LEU A 69 -21.61 -19.73 11.31
C LEU A 69 -22.30 -18.80 12.33
N ASN A 70 -23.56 -18.43 12.08
CA ASN A 70 -24.38 -17.69 13.03
C ASN A 70 -24.89 -18.57 14.18
N GLY A 71 -24.80 -19.89 14.02
CA GLY A 71 -25.16 -20.88 15.01
C GLY A 71 -24.04 -21.22 16.01
N SER A 72 -24.25 -22.30 16.76
CA SER A 72 -23.28 -22.86 17.70
C SER A 72 -22.40 -23.92 17.03
N ALA A 73 -21.19 -24.13 17.56
CA ALA A 73 -20.27 -25.19 17.09
C ALA A 73 -20.94 -26.58 17.07
N ARG A 74 -21.90 -26.83 17.97
CA ARG A 74 -22.68 -28.07 18.02
C ARG A 74 -23.59 -28.27 16.81
N GLN A 75 -24.07 -27.19 16.19
CA GLN A 75 -24.91 -27.29 14.99
C GLN A 75 -24.07 -27.72 13.77
N ILE A 76 -22.80 -27.33 13.70
CA ILE A 76 -21.85 -27.82 12.68
C ILE A 76 -21.63 -29.33 12.87
N ASP A 77 -21.45 -29.78 14.11
CA ASP A 77 -21.21 -31.20 14.41
C ASP A 77 -22.46 -32.08 14.16
N ALA A 78 -23.65 -31.55 14.47
CA ALA A 78 -24.91 -32.27 14.36
C ALA A 78 -25.45 -32.38 12.92
N ASP A 79 -24.92 -31.61 11.97
CA ASP A 79 -25.36 -31.67 10.57
C ASP A 79 -24.93 -33.00 9.93
N PRO A 80 -25.88 -33.85 9.50
CA PRO A 80 -25.58 -35.15 8.92
C PRO A 80 -25.13 -35.06 7.45
N GLU A 81 -25.37 -33.94 6.77
CA GLU A 81 -25.02 -33.75 5.36
C GLU A 81 -23.58 -33.26 5.16
N LEU A 82 -22.90 -32.86 6.24
CA LEU A 82 -21.53 -32.37 6.19
C LEU A 82 -20.51 -33.49 6.40
N THR A 83 -19.51 -33.51 5.51
CA THR A 83 -18.31 -34.34 5.67
C THR A 83 -17.41 -33.83 6.82
N GLN A 84 -16.53 -34.70 7.34
CA GLN A 84 -15.59 -34.32 8.40
C GLN A 84 -14.67 -33.16 8.01
N ASP A 85 -14.24 -33.11 6.75
CA ASP A 85 -13.40 -32.01 6.23
C ASP A 85 -14.17 -30.69 6.11
N GLN A 86 -15.45 -30.75 5.74
CA GLN A 86 -16.32 -29.56 5.71
C GLN A 86 -16.57 -29.04 7.14
N LYS A 87 -16.81 -29.93 8.10
CA LYS A 87 -16.95 -29.56 9.52
C LYS A 87 -15.67 -28.91 10.05
N LYS A 88 -14.50 -29.50 9.77
CA LYS A 88 -13.20 -28.94 10.17
C LYS A 88 -12.97 -27.54 9.58
N ARG A 89 -13.27 -27.33 8.30
CA ARG A 89 -13.16 -26.02 7.63
C ARG A 89 -14.13 -24.99 8.23
N LEU A 90 -15.37 -25.38 8.52
CA LEU A 90 -16.34 -24.51 9.19
C LEU A 90 -15.92 -24.14 10.63
N HIS A 91 -15.34 -25.07 11.38
CA HIS A 91 -14.79 -24.79 12.71
C HIS A 91 -13.61 -23.81 12.65
N GLN A 92 -12.70 -23.97 11.68
CA GLN A 92 -11.61 -23.02 11.44
C GLN A 92 -12.17 -21.63 11.10
N LEU A 93 -13.13 -21.55 10.18
CA LEU A 93 -13.77 -20.29 9.79
C LEU A 93 -14.52 -19.63 10.97
N ALA A 94 -15.23 -20.40 11.79
CA ALA A 94 -15.90 -19.91 12.98
C ALA A 94 -14.91 -19.37 14.03
N PHE A 95 -13.79 -20.07 14.22
CA PHE A 95 -12.71 -19.63 15.11
C PHE A 95 -12.12 -18.29 14.65
N HIS A 96 -11.75 -18.17 13.37
CA HIS A 96 -11.19 -16.93 12.83
C HIS A 96 -12.21 -15.78 12.87
N ASN A 97 -13.50 -16.04 12.62
CA ASN A 97 -14.55 -15.02 12.74
C ASN A 97 -14.73 -14.52 14.18
N ARG A 98 -14.69 -15.41 15.19
CA ARG A 98 -14.73 -14.98 16.59
C ARG A 98 -13.49 -14.18 16.96
N ARG A 99 -12.30 -14.63 16.53
CA ARG A 99 -11.06 -13.90 16.77
C ARG A 99 -11.10 -12.51 16.14
N ARG A 100 -11.63 -12.36 14.93
CA ARG A 100 -11.89 -11.06 14.30
C ARG A 100 -12.85 -10.22 15.13
N ALA A 101 -13.99 -10.78 15.55
CA ALA A 101 -14.99 -10.06 16.36
C ALA A 101 -14.44 -9.63 17.73
N GLU A 102 -13.60 -10.45 18.36
CA GLU A 102 -12.89 -10.11 19.59
C GLU A 102 -11.91 -8.94 19.38
N LEU A 103 -11.08 -9.01 18.35
CA LEU A 103 -10.15 -7.93 18.00
C LEU A 103 -10.89 -6.62 17.68
N GLN A 104 -12.01 -6.72 16.94
CA GLN A 104 -12.91 -5.59 16.66
C GLN A 104 -13.53 -5.01 17.95
N HIS A 105 -14.02 -5.87 18.85
CA HIS A 105 -14.58 -5.47 20.14
C HIS A 105 -13.52 -4.84 21.06
N LEU A 106 -12.27 -5.26 20.95
CA LEU A 106 -11.13 -4.68 21.67
C LEU A 106 -10.69 -3.31 21.09
N GLY A 107 -11.40 -2.76 20.10
CA GLY A 107 -11.11 -1.45 19.52
C GLY A 107 -9.93 -1.46 18.55
N ILE A 108 -9.44 -2.65 18.18
CA ILE A 108 -8.46 -2.84 17.12
C ILE A 108 -9.28 -2.85 15.82
N VAL A 109 -9.70 -1.68 15.36
CA VAL A 109 -10.26 -1.49 14.02
C VAL A 109 -9.54 -0.27 13.48
N VAL A 110 -8.69 -0.47 12.47
CA VAL A 110 -8.05 0.64 11.78
C VAL A 110 -9.13 1.39 11.01
N SER A 111 -9.75 2.38 11.68
CA SER A 111 -10.64 3.30 11.00
C SER A 111 -9.85 4.09 9.97
N SER A 112 -10.55 4.55 8.93
CA SER A 112 -9.95 5.46 7.95
C SER A 112 -9.29 6.67 8.62
N SER A 113 -9.89 7.23 9.68
CA SER A 113 -9.31 8.35 10.42
C SER A 113 -7.96 8.01 11.06
N VAL A 114 -7.80 6.82 11.64
CA VAL A 114 -6.53 6.37 12.23
C VAL A 114 -5.47 6.20 11.15
N LEU A 115 -5.83 5.60 10.01
CA LEU A 115 -4.88 5.41 8.91
C LEU A 115 -4.46 6.73 8.26
N ARG A 116 -5.38 7.68 8.11
CA ARG A 116 -5.09 9.03 7.62
C ARG A 116 -4.11 9.75 8.54
N GLU A 117 -4.31 9.66 9.85
CA GLU A 117 -3.42 10.28 10.83
C GLU A 117 -2.05 9.59 10.86
N ALA A 118 -2.00 8.26 10.75
CA ALA A 118 -0.74 7.52 10.65
C ALA A 118 0.07 7.95 9.42
N VAL A 119 -0.57 8.03 8.24
CA VAL A 119 0.08 8.49 7.01
C VAL A 119 0.51 9.96 7.12
N ARG A 120 -0.32 10.84 7.70
CA ARG A 120 0.05 12.24 7.96
C ARG A 120 1.30 12.33 8.83
N ARG A 121 1.34 11.59 9.93
CA ARG A 121 2.48 11.54 10.87
C ARG A 121 3.75 11.03 10.20
N ASP A 122 3.65 9.93 9.45
CA ASP A 122 4.81 9.31 8.83
C ASP A 122 5.38 10.17 7.70
N ILE A 123 4.51 10.86 6.95
CA ILE A 123 4.92 11.88 5.97
C ILE A 123 5.57 13.08 6.66
N GLU A 124 5.05 13.56 7.79
CA GLU A 124 5.71 14.62 8.55
C GLU A 124 7.10 14.20 9.03
N ALA A 125 7.26 12.97 9.52
CA ALA A 125 8.57 12.43 9.91
C ALA A 125 9.52 12.32 8.71
N LEU A 126 9.02 11.87 7.56
CA LEU A 126 9.76 11.78 6.31
C LEU A 126 10.30 13.15 5.87
N PHE A 127 9.45 14.18 5.89
CA PHE A 127 9.86 15.53 5.49
C PHE A 127 10.79 16.22 6.50
N ASN A 128 10.80 15.80 7.76
CA ASN A 128 11.71 16.30 8.79
C ASN A 128 13.01 15.49 8.90
N THR A 129 13.20 14.46 8.07
CA THR A 129 14.43 13.68 8.04
C THR A 129 15.20 14.00 6.77
N GLU A 130 16.47 14.39 6.92
CA GLU A 130 17.37 14.54 5.78
C GLU A 130 17.92 13.17 5.39
N ARG A 131 17.77 12.82 4.10
CA ARG A 131 18.27 11.54 3.58
C ARG A 131 19.80 11.53 3.51
N TYR A 132 20.40 10.35 3.48
CA TYR A 132 21.86 10.18 3.37
C TYR A 132 22.44 10.71 2.05
N GLU A 133 21.74 10.50 0.95
CA GLU A 133 22.10 11.06 -0.37
C GLU A 133 21.76 12.56 -0.41
N SER A 134 22.51 13.37 0.32
CA SER A 134 22.38 14.83 0.33
C SER A 134 23.06 15.45 -0.89
N THR A 135 22.66 15.08 -2.11
CA THR A 135 22.96 15.96 -3.25
C THR A 135 22.08 17.19 -3.09
N PRO A 136 22.63 18.39 -2.93
CA PRO A 136 21.80 19.58 -2.93
C PRO A 136 21.07 19.64 -4.28
N MET A 137 19.74 19.79 -4.28
CA MET A 137 19.04 20.32 -5.46
C MET A 137 19.61 21.71 -5.79
N MET A 138 20.62 21.76 -6.64
CA MET A 138 21.32 22.97 -7.07
C MET A 138 20.59 23.58 -8.26
N ALA A 139 20.64 24.89 -8.38
CA ALA A 139 20.34 25.53 -9.65
C ALA A 139 21.46 25.24 -10.66
N ASP A 140 21.16 25.30 -11.97
CA ASP A 140 22.10 24.94 -13.04
C ASP A 140 23.46 25.65 -12.95
N TRP A 141 23.50 26.86 -12.38
CA TRP A 141 24.70 27.68 -12.24
C TRP A 141 25.55 27.34 -11.00
N GLU A 142 25.01 26.63 -10.00
CA GLU A 142 25.75 26.20 -8.79
C GLU A 142 26.42 24.83 -8.99
N ALA A 143 25.90 24.03 -9.93
CA ALA A 143 26.41 22.70 -10.26
C ALA A 143 27.84 22.73 -10.83
N GLU A 144 28.26 23.83 -11.47
CA GLU A 144 29.60 23.95 -12.09
C GLU A 144 30.74 24.14 -11.08
N SER A 145 30.43 24.54 -9.84
CA SER A 145 31.43 24.89 -8.81
C SER A 145 31.51 23.92 -7.64
N PHE A 146 30.62 22.92 -7.56
CA PHE A 146 30.52 22.00 -6.43
C PHE A 146 31.14 20.63 -6.78
N VAL A 147 32.38 20.37 -6.36
CA VAL A 147 33.12 19.14 -6.72
C VAL A 147 33.37 18.20 -5.53
N ASP A 148 33.03 18.56 -4.30
CA ASP A 148 33.47 17.79 -3.14
C ASP A 148 32.32 17.38 -2.22
N ASN A 149 32.08 16.06 -2.11
CA ASN A 149 31.17 15.36 -1.20
C ASN A 149 29.69 15.24 -1.59
N VAL A 150 29.40 14.80 -2.82
CA VAL A 150 28.13 14.11 -3.07
C VAL A 150 28.31 12.64 -2.71
N GLN A 151 27.67 12.19 -1.62
CA GLN A 151 27.54 10.76 -1.34
C GLN A 151 26.55 10.13 -2.34
N ASP A 152 27.09 9.73 -3.48
CA ASP A 152 26.34 9.14 -4.58
C ASP A 152 25.99 7.67 -4.28
N LEU A 153 24.69 7.36 -4.31
CA LEU A 153 24.17 5.99 -4.16
C LEU A 153 23.73 5.39 -5.50
N THR A 154 24.17 5.95 -6.64
CA THR A 154 23.80 5.49 -7.98
C THR A 154 24.13 4.01 -8.21
N ASP A 155 25.27 3.53 -7.71
CA ASP A 155 25.66 2.11 -7.82
C ASP A 155 24.93 1.18 -6.82
N PHE A 156 24.15 1.74 -5.89
CA PHE A 156 23.49 1.01 -4.79
C PHE A 156 21.97 1.27 -4.74
N PRO A 157 21.19 0.87 -5.76
CA PRO A 157 19.76 1.18 -5.86
C PRO A 157 18.92 0.63 -4.69
N GLU A 158 19.30 -0.53 -4.14
CA GLU A 158 18.63 -1.11 -2.98
C GLU A 158 18.92 -0.33 -1.69
N VAL A 159 20.13 0.19 -1.54
CA VAL A 159 20.50 1.05 -0.40
C VAL A 159 19.74 2.38 -0.49
N ARG A 160 19.63 2.94 -1.70
CA ARG A 160 18.88 4.17 -1.97
C ARG A 160 17.40 4.08 -1.60
N ARG A 161 16.80 2.88 -1.66
CA ARG A 161 15.40 2.61 -1.27
C ARG A 161 15.25 2.09 0.16
N SER A 162 16.36 1.94 0.88
CA SER A 162 16.36 1.43 2.25
C SER A 162 16.22 2.56 3.27
N VAL A 163 16.04 2.17 4.54
CA VAL A 163 16.00 3.09 5.68
C VAL A 163 17.27 3.94 5.80
N VAL A 164 18.41 3.49 5.26
CA VAL A 164 19.66 4.28 5.24
C VAL A 164 19.47 5.62 4.52
N ASN A 165 18.62 5.66 3.50
CA ASN A 165 18.33 6.85 2.71
C ASN A 165 16.90 7.37 2.94
N TYR A 166 16.32 7.09 4.12
CA TYR A 166 15.00 7.59 4.49
C TYR A 166 15.03 9.10 4.66
N GLY A 167 14.04 9.79 4.09
CA GLY A 167 13.90 11.23 4.20
C GLY A 167 13.83 11.94 2.85
N VAL A 168 14.05 13.24 2.89
CA VAL A 168 14.00 14.18 1.75
C VAL A 168 15.33 14.93 1.63
N PRO A 169 15.61 15.59 0.49
CA PRO A 169 16.76 16.51 0.39
C PRO A 169 16.70 17.63 1.44
N SER A 170 17.86 18.15 1.82
CA SER A 170 17.91 19.31 2.72
C SER A 170 17.25 20.55 2.10
N PHE A 171 16.32 21.15 2.83
CA PHE A 171 15.61 22.37 2.42
C PHE A 171 16.08 23.64 3.16
N SER A 172 16.86 23.50 4.23
CA SER A 172 17.31 24.62 5.05
C SER A 172 18.39 25.45 4.36
N GLY A 173 18.40 26.76 4.61
CA GLY A 173 19.44 27.67 4.13
C GLY A 173 19.39 27.96 2.63
N ARG A 174 18.29 27.62 1.94
CA ARG A 174 18.11 27.85 0.50
C ARG A 174 17.06 28.90 0.21
N SER A 175 17.20 29.60 -0.92
CA SER A 175 16.16 30.48 -1.41
C SER A 175 15.05 29.66 -2.06
N SER A 176 13.82 30.12 -1.90
CA SER A 176 12.66 29.56 -2.59
C SER A 176 12.83 29.57 -4.13
N ARG A 177 13.65 30.50 -4.65
CA ARG A 177 13.92 30.65 -6.09
C ARG A 177 14.90 29.61 -6.65
N ASP A 178 15.62 28.89 -5.78
CA ASP A 178 16.65 27.93 -6.21
C ASP A 178 16.05 26.57 -6.57
N PHE A 179 14.77 26.33 -6.24
CA PHE A 179 14.09 25.07 -6.49
C PHE A 179 13.36 25.06 -7.84
N ASP A 180 13.71 24.11 -8.70
CA ASP A 180 12.82 23.68 -9.77
C ASP A 180 11.65 22.90 -9.16
N ARG A 181 10.46 23.52 -9.21
CA ARG A 181 9.21 22.95 -8.68
C ARG A 181 8.85 21.62 -9.34
N GLU A 182 9.12 21.46 -10.62
CA GLU A 182 8.74 20.25 -11.36
C GLU A 182 9.68 19.10 -10.99
N ALA A 183 11.00 19.37 -10.96
CA ALA A 183 11.99 18.41 -10.47
C ALA A 183 11.70 17.98 -9.02
N LEU A 184 11.40 18.95 -8.14
CA LEU A 184 11.12 18.68 -6.73
C LEU A 184 9.82 17.88 -6.55
N ALA A 185 8.75 18.18 -7.29
CA ALA A 185 7.51 17.41 -7.26
C ALA A 185 7.74 15.95 -7.69
N LYS A 186 8.53 15.75 -8.75
CA LYS A 186 8.90 14.41 -9.24
C LYS A 186 9.72 13.64 -8.22
N GLU A 187 10.67 14.30 -7.57
CA GLU A 187 11.50 13.71 -6.54
C GLU A 187 10.70 13.31 -5.31
N ILE A 188 9.87 14.21 -4.77
CA ILE A 188 8.97 13.91 -3.65
C ILE A 188 8.06 12.73 -3.99
N ARG A 189 7.52 12.67 -5.21
CA ARG A 189 6.70 11.53 -5.64
C ARG A 189 7.47 10.22 -5.58
N ALA A 190 8.74 10.19 -6.01
CA ALA A 190 9.57 8.99 -5.94
C ALA A 190 9.88 8.57 -4.48
N VAL A 191 10.12 9.54 -3.61
CA VAL A 191 10.31 9.30 -2.17
C VAL A 191 9.04 8.72 -1.55
N LEU A 192 7.87 9.31 -1.80
CA LEU A 192 6.58 8.81 -1.31
C LEU A 192 6.27 7.40 -1.84
N ALA A 193 6.54 7.12 -3.11
CA ALA A 193 6.34 5.78 -3.68
C ALA A 193 7.23 4.71 -3.00
N THR A 194 8.39 5.13 -2.47
CA THR A 194 9.35 4.23 -1.80
C THR A 194 9.00 4.03 -0.32
N PHE A 195 8.71 5.12 0.39
CA PHE A 195 8.59 5.11 1.86
C PHE A 195 7.14 5.15 2.36
N GLU A 196 6.15 5.39 1.49
CA GLU A 196 4.72 5.41 1.82
C GLU A 196 3.89 4.46 0.93
N PRO A 197 4.08 3.13 1.05
CA PRO A 197 3.37 2.13 0.22
C PRO A 197 1.86 2.10 0.43
N ARG A 198 1.36 2.71 1.53
CA ARG A 198 -0.07 2.89 1.79
C ARG A 198 -0.73 3.84 0.79
N LEU A 199 0.06 4.70 0.12
CA LEU A 199 -0.41 5.56 -0.96
C LEU A 199 -0.26 4.85 -2.30
N LYS A 200 -1.32 4.84 -3.11
CA LYS A 200 -1.29 4.25 -4.44
C LYS A 200 -0.44 5.09 -5.40
N ASP A 201 0.77 4.65 -5.71
CA ASP A 201 1.75 5.34 -6.57
C ASP A 201 1.16 5.92 -7.89
N GLY A 202 0.37 5.12 -8.62
CA GLY A 202 -0.27 5.55 -9.86
C GLY A 202 -1.36 6.64 -9.70
N ALA A 203 -1.81 6.91 -8.47
CA ALA A 203 -2.85 7.88 -8.14
C ALA A 203 -2.37 9.00 -7.22
N THR A 204 -1.09 9.03 -6.86
CA THR A 204 -0.47 10.11 -6.07
C THR A 204 -0.01 11.24 -6.99
N LYS A 205 -0.51 12.44 -6.74
CA LYS A 205 -0.11 13.70 -7.38
C LYS A 205 0.55 14.59 -6.33
N VAL A 206 1.60 15.29 -6.73
CA VAL A 206 2.35 16.21 -5.88
C VAL A 206 2.46 17.53 -6.62
N ASP A 207 2.03 18.60 -5.96
CA ASP A 207 2.10 19.96 -6.46
C ASP A 207 2.92 20.82 -5.49
N VAL A 208 3.91 21.54 -6.02
CA VAL A 208 4.84 22.35 -5.22
C VAL A 208 4.61 23.82 -5.52
N THR A 209 4.27 24.59 -4.48
CA THR A 209 4.06 26.04 -4.55
C THR A 209 5.04 26.75 -3.64
N LEU A 210 5.60 27.85 -4.14
CA LEU A 210 6.51 28.72 -3.40
C LEU A 210 5.68 29.83 -2.75
N SER A 211 5.84 30.04 -1.44
CA SER A 211 5.18 31.15 -0.75
C SER A 211 6.17 32.31 -0.58
N ASP A 212 6.02 33.32 -1.44
CA ASP A 212 6.86 34.53 -1.42
C ASP A 212 6.71 35.34 -0.13
N LYS A 213 5.58 35.20 0.58
CA LYS A 213 5.28 35.99 1.79
C LYS A 213 5.82 35.39 3.10
N SER A 214 6.07 34.09 3.11
CA SER A 214 6.42 33.35 4.33
C SER A 214 7.78 32.63 4.24
N GLY A 215 8.54 32.84 3.15
CA GLY A 215 9.87 32.22 2.97
C GLY A 215 9.83 30.69 3.00
N GLY A 216 8.71 30.09 2.61
CA GLY A 216 8.43 28.67 2.84
C GLY A 216 7.97 27.95 1.58
N LEU A 217 8.26 26.65 1.54
CA LEU A 217 7.79 25.74 0.50
C LEU A 217 6.46 25.12 0.93
N LYS A 218 5.50 25.05 0.02
CA LYS A 218 4.22 24.38 0.24
C LYS A 218 4.09 23.23 -0.75
N ILE A 219 3.82 22.05 -0.23
CA ILE A 219 3.66 20.81 -1.00
C ILE A 219 2.23 20.33 -0.76
N GLU A 220 1.46 20.15 -1.83
CA GLU A 220 0.14 19.54 -1.80
C GLU A 220 0.24 18.13 -2.38
N ILE A 221 -0.28 17.15 -1.63
CA ILE A 221 -0.25 15.74 -2.00
C ILE A 221 -1.69 15.25 -2.11
N ASP A 222 -2.12 14.98 -3.34
CA ASP A 222 -3.42 14.40 -3.67
C ASP A 222 -3.22 12.91 -3.96
N ALA A 223 -3.63 12.03 -3.04
CA ALA A 223 -3.36 10.60 -3.14
C ALA A 223 -4.61 9.74 -2.90
N VAL A 224 -4.49 8.45 -3.22
CA VAL A 224 -5.47 7.43 -2.85
C VAL A 224 -4.82 6.52 -1.82
N LEU A 225 -5.42 6.50 -0.63
CA LEU A 225 -5.07 5.62 0.46
C LEU A 225 -5.61 4.22 0.19
N VAL A 226 -4.73 3.22 0.21
CA VAL A 226 -5.11 1.83 -0.02
C VAL A 226 -5.65 1.24 1.28
N THR A 227 -6.98 1.09 1.34
CA THR A 227 -7.73 0.56 2.48
C THR A 227 -8.59 -0.62 2.08
N ASN A 228 -8.81 -1.55 3.01
CA ASN A 228 -9.82 -2.61 2.88
C ASN A 228 -11.09 -2.16 3.64
N PRO A 229 -12.31 -2.25 3.07
CA PRO A 229 -12.68 -2.82 1.76
C PRO A 229 -12.63 -1.83 0.58
N THR A 230 -12.65 -0.51 0.81
CA THR A 230 -12.73 0.50 -0.26
C THR A 230 -11.59 1.52 -0.15
N PRO A 231 -10.83 1.81 -1.23
CA PRO A 231 -9.82 2.87 -1.25
C PRO A 231 -10.41 4.25 -1.03
N GLU A 232 -9.68 5.13 -0.37
CA GLU A 232 -10.15 6.47 -0.05
C GLU A 232 -9.24 7.58 -0.57
N ARG A 233 -9.80 8.75 -0.87
CA ARG A 233 -9.00 9.92 -1.24
C ARG A 233 -8.41 10.57 0.00
N LEU A 234 -7.14 10.91 -0.05
CA LEU A 234 -6.41 11.62 1.00
C LEU A 234 -5.70 12.83 0.39
N ARG A 235 -5.95 14.00 0.98
CA ARG A 235 -5.26 15.23 0.65
C ARG A 235 -4.40 15.65 1.82
N LEU A 236 -3.13 15.89 1.57
CA LEU A 236 -2.20 16.39 2.57
C LEU A 236 -1.60 17.69 2.09
N ARG A 237 -1.28 18.55 3.04
CA ARG A 237 -0.53 19.78 2.82
C ARG A 237 0.66 19.78 3.75
N THR A 238 1.85 19.83 3.18
CA THR A 238 3.10 19.99 3.94
C THR A 238 3.65 21.39 3.70
N THR A 239 3.91 22.13 4.78
CA THR A 239 4.59 23.42 4.74
C THR A 239 5.98 23.30 5.36
N ILE A 240 7.00 23.73 4.63
CA ILE A 240 8.39 23.70 5.05
C ILE A 240 8.90 25.12 5.22
N ASN A 241 9.52 25.39 6.37
CA ASN A 241 10.22 26.64 6.63
C ASN A 241 11.67 26.51 6.15
N LEU A 242 12.09 27.34 5.17
CA LEU A 242 13.42 27.27 4.58
C LEU A 242 14.53 27.82 5.51
N ASP A 243 14.18 28.54 6.58
CA ASP A 243 15.17 29.04 7.55
C ASP A 243 15.67 27.92 8.46
N ASN A 244 14.80 26.98 8.83
CA ASN A 244 15.11 25.94 9.83
C ASN A 244 14.86 24.50 9.36
N GLY A 245 14.38 24.31 8.13
CA GLY A 245 14.08 23.01 7.53
C GLY A 245 12.89 22.27 8.13
N LYS A 246 12.15 22.86 9.09
CA LYS A 246 11.02 22.18 9.74
C LYS A 246 9.83 22.07 8.80
N ALA A 247 9.31 20.86 8.70
CA ALA A 247 8.09 20.54 7.97
C ALA A 247 6.92 20.30 8.92
N GLN A 248 5.74 20.79 8.54
CA GLN A 248 4.46 20.50 9.20
C GLN A 248 3.48 19.96 8.18
N THR A 249 2.81 18.84 8.48
CA THR A 249 1.86 18.20 7.58
C THR A 249 0.46 18.18 8.18
N GLU A 250 -0.49 18.69 7.40
CA GLU A 250 -1.91 18.75 7.75
C GLU A 250 -2.74 17.90 6.78
N VAL A 251 -3.76 17.21 7.30
CA VAL A 251 -4.81 16.60 6.47
C VAL A 251 -5.78 17.68 6.02
N ARG A 252 -6.17 17.67 4.75
CA ARG A 252 -7.20 18.55 4.21
C ARG A 252 -8.48 17.75 3.97
N ASP A 253 -9.59 18.25 4.51
CA ASP A 253 -10.91 17.73 4.20
C ASP A 253 -11.23 17.96 2.70
N ILE A 254 -12.00 17.02 2.13
CA ILE A 254 -12.38 17.02 0.70
C ILE A 254 -13.57 17.96 0.48
#